data_AF-A0A955VW27-F1
#
_entry.id   AF-A0A955VW27-F1
#
_cell.length_a   1.000
_cell.length_b   1.000
_cell.length_c   1.000
_cell.angle_alpha   90.00
_cell.angle_beta   90.00
_cell.angle_gamma   90.00
#
_symmetry.space_group_name_H-M   'P 1'
#
loop_
_entity.id
_entity.type
_entity.pdbx_description
1 polymer ?
#
loop_
_entity_poly.entity_id
_entity_poly.type
_entity_poly.pdbx_seq_one_letter_code
_entity_poly.pdbx_strand_id
1 'polypeptide(L)'
;EQDADCDGGLCITALPGGYCSQDCSADGCPDGGSCWNLGDNLSACLLNCQASNECRRGDGYICDGDNTCFPGEEMQPPGDGDVGAPCQGNADCAGGSCVRDGFPDGYCVQFGCDDASPCPAGAECFQLQGGDTVCLDTCRNAAECRDGYACRPDISACMPGCTADDCPDGTICTEEGLCEEPPCTPNSCAEGTICADSGRCVIDIGAPPAGPVPQCDNIPDWRCEGGEANCGQLIQFMPNQGPGYWDYPANGETNANQYRSWARRDAVMLAKYAAAMTECRTRGWAFGNGGPVCIGDCSEQNGAIPGTSVGSPGHPEGTHTNGYDMDMGYFQVNTDNNWMRPICDHYENGREAYHCTGEPYALDPWRTAMYLGFFHHSPQTRVIGVDGRVGGLVDSAMDQLCEAGYMDGGACVARTRKITYEPTNEGRGWFLFHHHHWHISLTTRRNAGLNSSAGAGEACLRADCGEAEWPMGTPYALRRLPGLLERRLGLATPAHAAITSTWTLEQLDLLQDIERLDGADGAAED
;
A
#
# COMPACT_ATOMS: atom_id res chain seq x y z
N GLU A 1 37.13 28.57 38.03
CA GLU A 1 37.54 27.31 38.66
C GLU A 1 38.83 26.89 38.00
N GLN A 2 39.90 26.78 38.80
CA GLN A 2 41.24 26.33 38.40
C GLN A 2 41.65 25.18 39.30
N ASP A 3 42.66 24.41 38.92
CA ASP A 3 43.18 23.29 39.72
C ASP A 3 43.54 23.68 41.17
N ALA A 4 43.96 24.93 41.38
CA ALA A 4 44.27 25.47 42.70
C ALA A 4 43.05 25.62 43.63
N ASP A 5 41.83 25.55 43.08
CA ASP A 5 40.57 25.63 43.82
C ASP A 5 40.13 24.23 44.33
N CYS A 6 40.79 23.15 43.92
CA CYS A 6 40.45 21.78 44.26
C CYS A 6 41.50 21.16 45.18
N ASP A 7 41.06 20.58 46.31
CA ASP A 7 41.97 19.93 47.28
C ASP A 7 42.75 18.73 46.67
N GLY A 8 42.27 18.15 45.57
CA GLY A 8 42.91 17.08 44.79
C GLY A 8 43.76 17.53 43.61
N GLY A 9 43.86 18.86 43.36
CA GLY A 9 44.71 19.43 42.32
C GLY A 9 44.26 19.21 40.87
N LEU A 10 43.04 18.70 40.64
CA LEU A 10 42.46 18.52 39.30
C LEU A 10 41.05 19.13 39.24
N CYS A 11 40.86 20.13 38.37
CA CYS A 11 39.57 20.72 38.05
C CYS A 11 39.14 20.36 36.62
N ILE A 12 38.10 19.54 36.49
CA ILE A 12 37.57 19.13 35.19
C ILE A 12 36.54 20.17 34.73
N THR A 13 37.03 21.19 34.03
CA THR A 13 36.20 22.31 33.54
C THR A 13 35.27 21.94 32.38
N ALA A 14 35.45 20.77 31.77
CA ALA A 14 34.59 20.25 30.71
C ALA A 14 33.23 19.74 31.22
N LEU A 15 33.11 19.46 32.53
CA LEU A 15 31.84 19.05 33.13
C LEU A 15 31.03 20.29 33.59
N PRO A 16 29.69 20.24 33.57
CA PRO A 16 28.83 21.36 33.97
C PRO A 16 29.16 21.89 35.37
N GLY A 17 29.38 23.21 35.48
CA GLY A 17 29.73 23.86 36.75
C GLY A 17 31.09 23.41 37.35
N GLY A 18 31.94 22.78 36.52
CA GLY A 18 33.26 22.24 36.86
C GLY A 18 33.24 21.13 37.91
N TYR A 19 34.21 20.22 37.88
CA TYR A 19 34.27 19.12 38.86
C TYR A 19 35.65 19.04 39.52
N CYS A 20 35.70 19.23 40.83
CA CYS A 20 36.93 18.97 41.59
C CYS A 20 37.15 17.47 41.76
N SER A 21 38.28 17.00 41.25
CA SER A 21 38.68 15.61 41.25
C SER A 21 40.16 15.48 41.63
N GLN A 22 40.69 14.27 41.51
CA GLN A 22 42.11 13.96 41.56
C GLN A 22 42.44 12.91 40.51
N ASP A 23 43.69 12.90 40.04
CA ASP A 23 44.17 11.85 39.13
C ASP A 23 44.29 10.52 39.86
N CYS A 24 43.31 9.66 39.63
CA CYS A 24 43.20 8.38 40.31
C CYS A 24 44.10 7.29 39.72
N SER A 25 44.81 7.55 38.62
CA SER A 25 45.75 6.59 38.03
C SER A 25 46.99 6.38 38.90
N ALA A 26 47.36 7.39 39.69
CA ALA A 26 48.53 7.34 40.58
C ALA A 26 48.14 7.02 42.03
N ASP A 27 47.12 7.72 42.57
CA ASP A 27 46.87 7.77 44.02
C ASP A 27 45.55 7.11 44.46
N GLY A 28 44.81 6.49 43.53
CA GLY A 28 43.47 5.96 43.79
C GLY A 28 42.44 7.06 44.05
N CYS A 29 41.26 6.70 44.56
CA CYS A 29 40.22 7.67 44.93
C CYS A 29 40.01 7.77 46.43
N PRO A 30 39.63 8.96 46.96
CA PRO A 30 39.31 9.11 48.36
C PRO A 30 38.03 8.34 48.71
N ASP A 31 37.79 8.14 49.99
CA ASP A 31 36.59 7.41 50.47
C ASP A 31 35.32 8.00 49.86
N GLY A 32 34.52 7.12 49.25
CA GLY A 32 33.29 7.50 48.56
C GLY A 32 33.45 7.87 47.09
N GLY A 33 34.64 7.76 46.47
CA GLY A 33 34.83 7.94 45.03
C GLY A 33 35.27 6.67 44.28
N SER A 34 34.95 6.60 42.98
CA SER A 34 35.45 5.57 42.06
C SER A 34 36.29 6.20 40.95
N CYS A 35 37.30 5.47 40.47
CA CYS A 35 38.22 5.92 39.45
C CYS A 35 37.66 5.64 38.05
N TRP A 36 37.54 6.69 37.23
CA TRP A 36 37.00 6.64 35.88
C TRP A 36 37.99 7.15 34.86
N ASN A 37 38.00 6.54 33.68
CA ASN A 37 38.75 7.03 32.53
C ASN A 37 37.81 7.81 31.62
N LEU A 38 38.01 9.11 31.52
CA LEU A 38 37.14 10.04 30.77
C LEU A 38 37.65 10.31 29.34
N GLY A 39 38.64 9.54 28.86
CA GLY A 39 39.31 9.78 27.56
C GLY A 39 40.56 10.65 27.69
N ASP A 40 41.32 10.81 26.60
CA ASP A 40 42.52 11.68 26.52
C ASP A 40 43.60 11.50 27.62
N ASN A 41 43.72 10.27 28.17
CA ASN A 41 44.55 9.95 29.34
C ASN A 41 44.15 10.69 30.63
N LEU A 42 42.90 11.13 30.74
CA LEU A 42 42.33 11.71 31.95
C LEU A 42 41.69 10.62 32.81
N SER A 43 42.28 10.37 33.97
CA SER A 43 41.69 9.55 35.04
C SER A 43 41.19 10.46 36.15
N ALA A 44 39.94 10.30 36.57
CA ALA A 44 39.28 11.16 37.54
C ALA A 44 38.52 10.35 38.58
N CYS A 45 38.52 10.82 39.82
CA CYS A 45 37.60 10.35 40.85
C CYS A 45 36.23 11.00 40.69
N LEU A 46 35.20 10.17 40.53
CA LEU A 46 33.80 10.58 40.59
C LEU A 46 33.20 10.08 41.91
N LEU A 47 32.42 10.93 42.58
CA LEU A 47 31.70 10.62 43.81
C LEU A 47 30.69 9.48 43.55
N ASN A 48 30.74 8.43 44.35
CA ASN A 48 29.74 7.36 44.36
C ASN A 48 28.45 7.86 45.00
N CYS A 49 27.32 7.31 44.57
CA CYS A 49 26.01 7.68 45.06
C CYS A 49 25.08 6.48 45.11
N GLN A 50 24.03 6.55 45.93
CA GLN A 50 22.90 5.60 45.91
C GLN A 50 21.62 6.22 45.35
N ALA A 51 21.58 7.55 45.27
CA ALA A 51 20.47 8.31 44.71
C ALA A 51 20.94 9.69 44.23
N SER A 52 20.25 10.27 43.24
CA SER A 52 20.64 11.55 42.64
C SER A 52 20.64 12.74 43.61
N ASN A 53 20.01 12.62 44.78
CA ASN A 53 20.07 13.66 45.82
C ASN A 53 21.40 13.74 46.56
N GLU A 54 22.27 12.74 46.40
CA GLU A 54 23.63 12.72 46.92
C GLU A 54 24.61 13.47 45.99
N CYS A 55 24.16 13.79 44.78
CA CYS A 55 24.92 14.52 43.76
C CYS A 55 24.60 16.03 43.77
N ARG A 56 25.45 16.82 43.10
CA ARG A 56 25.25 18.27 42.88
C ARG A 56 24.17 18.52 41.82
N ARG A 57 22.90 18.26 42.17
CA ARG A 57 21.76 18.44 41.25
C ARG A 57 21.60 19.88 40.74
N GLY A 58 21.99 20.88 41.54
CA GLY A 58 21.97 22.27 41.12
C GLY A 58 22.92 22.57 39.95
N ASP A 59 23.93 21.72 39.74
CA ASP A 59 24.94 21.83 38.69
C ASP A 59 24.76 20.77 37.59
N GLY A 60 23.66 19.99 37.61
CA GLY A 60 23.35 19.00 36.56
C GLY A 60 23.87 17.57 36.79
N TYR A 61 24.35 17.23 37.99
CA TYR A 61 24.82 15.87 38.30
C TYR A 61 23.69 14.99 38.86
N ILE A 62 23.54 13.79 38.32
CA ILE A 62 22.62 12.75 38.81
C ILE A 62 23.40 11.50 39.23
N CYS A 63 22.73 10.60 39.95
CA CYS A 63 23.28 9.28 40.20
C CYS A 63 22.92 8.39 39.01
N ASP A 64 23.90 8.01 38.21
CA ASP A 64 23.70 7.22 37.00
C ASP A 64 23.70 5.71 37.27
N GLY A 65 23.64 4.91 36.19
CA GLY A 65 23.49 3.46 36.25
C GLY A 65 24.68 2.72 36.90
N ASP A 66 25.85 3.35 37.00
CA ASP A 66 27.03 2.76 37.64
C ASP A 66 27.24 3.24 39.08
N ASN A 67 26.26 3.97 39.62
CA ASN A 67 26.26 4.54 40.97
C ASN A 67 27.31 5.64 41.14
N THR A 68 27.53 6.47 40.12
CA THR A 68 28.40 7.63 40.23
C THR A 68 27.67 8.94 39.93
N CYS A 69 28.12 10.01 40.57
CA CYS A 69 27.64 11.36 40.31
C CYS A 69 28.31 11.89 39.06
N PHE A 70 27.71 11.57 37.91
CA PHE A 70 28.11 12.08 36.60
C PHE A 70 27.06 13.10 36.10
N PRO A 71 27.40 14.01 35.17
CA PRO A 71 26.40 14.84 34.53
C PRO A 71 25.31 13.94 33.95
N GLY A 72 24.08 14.12 34.44
CA GLY A 72 22.97 13.37 33.90
C GLY A 72 22.74 13.78 32.46
N GLU A 73 22.40 12.82 31.59
CA GLU A 73 21.88 13.14 30.26
C GLU A 73 20.51 13.87 30.33
N GLU A 74 19.94 14.11 31.53
CA GLU A 74 18.67 14.79 31.67
C GLU A 74 18.78 16.32 31.75
N MET A 75 18.32 16.89 30.64
CA MET A 75 17.38 18.01 30.57
C MET A 75 17.96 19.39 30.89
N GLN A 76 18.50 20.02 29.84
CA GLN A 76 17.93 21.35 29.54
C GLN A 76 16.40 21.17 29.59
N PRO A 77 15.66 22.04 30.30
CA PRO A 77 14.21 21.92 30.38
C PRO A 77 13.71 21.64 28.96
N PRO A 78 12.99 20.52 28.74
CA PRO A 78 12.62 20.09 27.40
C PRO A 78 12.07 21.32 26.70
N GLY A 79 12.66 21.68 25.57
CA GLY A 79 12.19 22.84 24.85
C GLY A 79 10.72 22.64 24.56
N ASP A 80 9.96 23.72 24.47
CA ASP A 80 8.51 23.63 24.31
C ASP A 80 8.10 23.21 22.87
N GLY A 81 9.05 22.83 22.01
CA GLY A 81 8.80 22.46 20.62
C GLY A 81 8.32 21.01 20.48
N ASP A 82 7.04 20.86 20.12
CA ASP A 82 6.47 19.56 19.74
C ASP A 82 7.13 18.98 18.46
N VAL A 83 6.83 17.72 18.13
CA VAL A 83 7.25 17.11 16.85
C VAL A 83 6.79 18.00 15.69
N GLY A 84 7.70 18.30 14.75
CA GLY A 84 7.46 19.23 13.64
C GLY A 84 7.79 20.70 13.91
N ALA A 85 8.02 21.09 15.17
CA ALA A 85 8.41 22.45 15.51
C ALA A 85 9.81 22.82 14.95
N PRO A 86 10.05 24.09 14.59
CA PRO A 86 11.38 24.57 14.22
C PRO A 86 12.33 24.52 15.42
N CYS A 87 13.62 24.28 15.16
CA CYS A 87 14.62 24.15 16.22
C CYS A 87 16.02 24.55 15.74
N GLN A 88 16.85 25.04 16.66
CA GLN A 88 18.27 25.31 16.45
C GLN A 88 19.15 24.25 17.10
N GLY A 89 18.65 23.54 18.12
CA GLY A 89 19.28 22.36 18.71
C GLY A 89 18.29 21.54 19.54
N ASN A 90 18.75 20.40 20.08
CA ASN A 90 17.90 19.46 20.84
C ASN A 90 17.20 20.11 22.05
N ALA A 91 17.80 21.16 22.60
CA ALA A 91 17.24 21.97 23.69
C ALA A 91 15.88 22.61 23.36
N ASP A 92 15.56 22.77 22.08
CA ASP A 92 14.32 23.40 21.64
C ASP A 92 13.16 22.39 21.52
N CYS A 93 13.44 21.08 21.61
CA CYS A 93 12.48 20.02 21.37
C CYS A 93 11.98 19.36 22.67
N ALA A 94 10.68 19.10 22.73
CA ALA A 94 10.01 18.48 23.85
C ALA A 94 10.33 16.98 23.90
N GLY A 95 11.45 16.63 24.53
CA GLY A 95 11.88 15.22 24.66
C GLY A 95 12.46 14.61 23.37
N GLY A 96 12.82 15.46 22.39
CA GLY A 96 13.23 15.04 21.05
C GLY A 96 14.62 15.50 20.62
N SER A 97 14.98 15.12 19.39
CA SER A 97 16.18 15.58 18.69
C SER A 97 15.82 16.63 17.65
N CYS A 98 16.70 17.61 17.44
CA CYS A 98 16.56 18.60 16.39
C CYS A 98 17.30 18.14 15.12
N VAL A 99 16.56 17.84 14.06
CA VAL A 99 17.13 17.52 12.74
C VAL A 99 17.24 18.79 11.91
N ARG A 100 18.44 19.10 11.41
CA ARG A 100 18.70 20.33 10.64
C ARG A 100 19.14 20.08 9.20
N ASP A 101 19.85 18.97 8.97
CA ASP A 101 20.36 18.66 7.64
C ASP A 101 19.21 18.28 6.71
N GLY A 102 18.92 19.15 5.74
CA GLY A 102 17.79 19.00 4.82
C GLY A 102 16.45 19.53 5.36
N PHE A 103 16.40 20.07 6.58
CA PHE A 103 15.17 20.56 7.22
C PHE A 103 15.22 22.09 7.43
N PRO A 104 14.48 22.89 6.63
CA PRO A 104 14.46 24.34 6.76
C PRO A 104 14.08 24.81 8.16
N ASP A 105 14.95 25.59 8.81
CA ASP A 105 14.80 26.06 10.20
C ASP A 105 14.75 24.97 11.29
N GLY A 106 15.20 23.75 10.94
CA GLY A 106 15.19 22.59 11.84
C GLY A 106 13.80 21.96 12.01
N TYR A 107 13.80 20.73 12.52
CA TYR A 107 12.59 19.96 12.77
C TYR A 107 12.77 19.08 14.00
N CYS A 108 11.94 19.30 15.01
CA CYS A 108 11.90 18.45 16.19
C CYS A 108 11.31 17.08 15.84
N VAL A 109 12.03 16.02 16.18
CA VAL A 109 11.60 14.62 16.03
C VAL A 109 11.78 13.86 17.34
N GLN A 110 11.06 12.75 17.49
CA GLN A 110 11.29 11.77 18.55
C GLN A 110 11.67 10.44 17.92
N PHE A 111 12.86 9.92 18.23
CA PHE A 111 13.32 8.62 17.73
C PHE A 111 12.87 7.48 18.64
N GLY A 112 12.81 6.26 18.11
CA GLY A 112 12.51 5.06 18.89
C GLY A 112 11.07 5.01 19.38
N CYS A 113 10.13 5.52 18.58
CA CYS A 113 8.72 5.35 18.85
C CYS A 113 8.29 3.90 18.55
N ASP A 114 7.40 3.39 19.39
CA ASP A 114 6.77 2.06 19.30
C ASP A 114 5.50 2.07 20.17
N ASP A 115 4.84 0.93 20.33
CA ASP A 115 3.64 0.81 21.18
C ASP A 115 3.88 1.15 22.65
N ALA A 116 5.11 0.95 23.15
CA ALA A 116 5.48 1.27 24.51
C ALA A 116 5.84 2.76 24.69
N SER A 117 6.25 3.42 23.60
CA SER A 117 6.69 4.82 23.52
C SER A 117 6.02 5.53 22.34
N PRO A 118 4.69 5.72 22.37
CA PRO A 118 3.95 6.26 21.23
C PRO A 118 4.32 7.71 20.95
N CYS A 119 4.11 8.13 19.70
CA CYS A 119 4.25 9.53 19.29
C CYS A 119 3.22 10.44 19.99
N PRO A 120 3.57 11.72 20.22
CA PRO A 120 2.62 12.70 20.74
C PRO A 120 1.47 12.95 19.76
N ALA A 121 0.37 13.53 20.27
CA ALA A 121 -0.79 13.83 19.45
C ALA A 121 -0.44 14.73 18.26
N GLY A 122 -0.91 14.36 17.06
CA GLY A 122 -0.56 15.04 15.81
C GLY A 122 0.64 14.44 15.09
N ALA A 123 1.38 13.51 15.71
CA ALA A 123 2.47 12.79 15.06
C ALA A 123 2.20 11.28 14.96
N GLU A 124 2.84 10.63 13.99
CA GLU A 124 2.80 9.19 13.75
C GLU A 124 4.21 8.61 13.69
N CYS A 125 4.34 7.33 14.01
CA CYS A 125 5.62 6.65 14.08
C CYS A 125 5.98 6.04 12.72
N PHE A 126 7.07 6.51 12.12
CA PHE A 126 7.53 6.07 10.81
C PHE A 126 8.83 5.28 10.90
N GLN A 127 8.92 4.16 10.17
CA GLN A 127 10.14 3.39 10.08
C GLN A 127 11.09 3.96 9.01
N LEU A 128 12.35 4.18 9.39
CA LEU A 128 13.42 4.66 8.52
C LEU A 128 14.12 3.49 7.81
N GLN A 129 14.81 3.82 6.71
CA GLN A 129 15.73 2.88 6.06
C GLN A 129 16.89 2.55 7.01
N GLY A 130 16.79 1.42 7.71
CA GLY A 130 17.72 1.02 8.77
C GLY A 130 17.04 0.31 9.94
N GLY A 131 15.71 0.39 10.03
CA GLY A 131 14.91 -0.23 11.09
C GLY A 131 14.63 0.69 12.28
N ASP A 132 15.31 1.84 12.37
CA ASP A 132 15.00 2.88 13.35
C ASP A 132 13.61 3.48 13.10
N THR A 133 12.96 3.99 14.14
CA THR A 133 11.65 4.64 14.05
C THR A 133 11.73 6.12 14.46
N VAL A 134 10.85 6.95 13.88
CA VAL A 134 10.81 8.39 14.14
C VAL A 134 9.38 8.93 14.10
N CYS A 135 9.05 9.79 15.06
CA CYS A 135 7.80 10.56 15.04
C CYS A 135 7.92 11.74 14.07
N LEU A 136 7.00 11.84 13.12
CA LEU A 136 6.83 12.99 12.22
C LEU A 136 5.43 13.57 12.38
N ASP A 137 5.33 14.89 12.22
CA ASP A 137 4.08 15.64 12.28
C ASP A 137 3.20 15.24 11.08
N THR A 138 1.98 14.80 11.38
CA THR A 138 1.05 14.26 10.39
C THR A 138 0.31 15.39 9.68
N CYS A 139 -0.09 15.14 8.44
CA CYS A 139 -0.81 16.11 7.65
C CYS A 139 -1.73 15.44 6.64
N ARG A 140 -2.77 16.16 6.24
CA ARG A 140 -3.71 15.74 5.19
C ARG A 140 -3.58 16.56 3.92
N ASN A 141 -2.99 17.74 4.02
CA ASN A 141 -2.74 18.65 2.91
C ASN A 141 -1.62 19.64 3.28
N ALA A 142 -1.06 20.31 2.28
CA ALA A 142 0.08 21.20 2.46
C ALA A 142 -0.18 22.36 3.44
N ALA A 143 -1.43 22.81 3.63
CA ALA A 143 -1.74 23.90 4.55
C ALA A 143 -1.67 23.50 6.03
N GLU A 144 -1.57 22.20 6.33
CA GLU A 144 -1.32 21.70 7.69
C GLU A 144 0.18 21.73 8.03
N CYS A 145 1.05 21.83 7.03
CA CYS A 145 2.49 21.93 7.22
C CYS A 145 2.95 23.38 7.39
N ARG A 146 4.10 23.54 8.08
CA ARG A 146 4.77 24.83 8.22
C ARG A 146 5.34 25.33 6.89
N ASP A 147 5.51 26.65 6.75
CA ASP A 147 6.23 27.25 5.62
C ASP A 147 7.58 26.56 5.39
N GLY A 148 7.84 26.19 4.12
CA GLY A 148 9.01 25.41 3.72
C GLY A 148 8.83 23.89 3.81
N TYR A 149 7.63 23.42 4.18
CA TYR A 149 7.26 22.01 4.28
C TYR A 149 6.06 21.71 3.38
N ALA A 150 6.02 20.50 2.86
CA ALA A 150 4.95 19.95 2.05
C ALA A 150 4.40 18.69 2.71
N CYS A 151 3.09 18.47 2.56
CA CYS A 151 2.48 17.25 3.03
C CYS A 151 2.73 16.13 2.02
N ARG A 152 3.50 15.12 2.40
CA ARG A 152 3.84 13.99 1.54
C ARG A 152 2.71 12.96 1.53
N PRO A 153 1.97 12.78 0.43
CA PRO A 153 0.79 11.91 0.42
C PRO A 153 1.12 10.42 0.61
N ASP A 154 2.35 10.01 0.29
CA ASP A 154 2.83 8.64 0.45
C ASP A 154 3.06 8.21 1.91
N ILE A 155 3.29 9.16 2.81
CA ILE A 155 3.51 8.91 4.25
C ILE A 155 2.62 9.77 5.16
N SER A 156 1.76 10.61 4.61
CA SER A 156 0.88 11.54 5.36
C SER A 156 1.60 12.38 6.43
N ALA A 157 2.83 12.81 6.15
CA ALA A 157 3.67 13.56 7.09
C ALA A 157 4.28 14.81 6.45
N CYS A 158 4.51 15.84 7.28
CA CYS A 158 5.13 17.09 6.85
C CYS A 158 6.63 16.91 6.65
N MET A 159 7.06 16.98 5.39
CA MET A 159 8.46 16.89 4.99
C MET A 159 8.92 18.19 4.35
N PRO A 160 10.24 18.48 4.30
CA PRO A 160 10.76 19.64 3.59
C PRO A 160 10.19 19.70 2.17
N GLY A 161 9.57 20.83 1.84
CA GLY A 161 9.05 21.10 0.50
C GLY A 161 10.18 21.44 -0.45
N CYS A 162 9.97 21.22 -1.74
CA CYS A 162 10.92 21.65 -2.76
C CYS A 162 10.83 23.15 -3.05
N THR A 163 11.88 23.66 -3.69
CA THR A 163 11.86 24.87 -4.52
C THR A 163 12.14 24.50 -5.98
N ALA A 164 12.09 25.48 -6.88
CA ALA A 164 12.30 25.27 -8.32
C ALA A 164 13.62 24.56 -8.68
N ASP A 165 14.64 24.67 -7.82
CA ASP A 165 15.97 24.10 -8.04
C ASP A 165 16.24 22.82 -7.22
N ASP A 166 15.32 22.40 -6.33
CA ASP A 166 15.53 21.25 -5.43
C ASP A 166 15.10 19.92 -6.04
N CYS A 167 14.32 19.96 -7.12
CA CYS A 167 13.74 18.77 -7.71
C CYS A 167 14.74 18.02 -8.63
N PRO A 168 14.75 16.67 -8.60
CA PRO A 168 15.56 15.87 -9.52
C PRO A 168 15.30 16.23 -10.99
N ASP A 169 16.32 16.05 -11.84
CA ASP A 169 16.23 16.27 -13.28
C ASP A 169 14.96 15.63 -13.87
N GLY A 170 14.13 16.45 -14.53
CA GLY A 170 12.88 16.00 -15.16
C GLY A 170 11.62 16.16 -14.30
N THR A 171 11.74 16.64 -13.07
CA THR A 171 10.59 17.01 -12.21
C THR A 171 10.53 18.52 -11.98
N ILE A 172 9.36 19.03 -11.62
CA ILE A 172 9.13 20.42 -11.23
C ILE A 172 8.59 20.47 -9.82
N CYS A 173 8.91 21.56 -9.12
CA CYS A 173 8.31 21.83 -7.84
C CYS A 173 6.91 22.40 -8.03
N THR A 174 5.88 21.74 -7.47
CA THR A 174 4.50 22.20 -7.51
C THR A 174 4.27 23.34 -6.52
N GLU A 175 3.10 23.98 -6.59
CA GLU A 175 2.71 25.02 -5.62
C GLU A 175 2.56 24.46 -4.20
N GLU A 176 2.31 23.15 -4.07
CA GLU A 176 2.25 22.41 -2.82
C GLU A 176 3.63 22.03 -2.26
N GLY A 177 4.72 22.37 -2.96
CA GLY A 177 6.08 22.05 -2.52
C GLY A 177 6.47 20.59 -2.74
N LEU A 178 5.83 19.89 -3.69
CA LEU A 178 6.17 18.51 -4.07
C LEU A 178 6.91 18.47 -5.40
N CYS A 179 7.91 17.60 -5.52
CA CYS A 179 8.55 17.33 -6.81
C CYS A 179 7.69 16.35 -7.61
N GLU A 180 7.05 16.85 -8.65
CA GLU A 180 6.21 16.05 -9.54
C GLU A 180 6.72 16.10 -10.98
N GLU A 181 6.31 15.14 -11.81
CA GLU A 181 6.55 15.24 -13.25
C GLU A 181 5.84 16.49 -13.80
N PRO A 182 6.49 17.30 -14.67
CA PRO A 182 5.83 18.43 -15.28
C PRO A 182 4.60 17.96 -16.05
N PRO A 183 3.52 18.78 -16.07
CA PRO A 183 2.37 18.48 -16.89
C PRO A 183 2.80 18.16 -18.31
N CYS A 184 2.32 17.04 -18.83
CA CYS A 184 2.62 16.63 -20.17
C CYS A 184 2.16 17.70 -21.18
N THR A 185 2.77 17.65 -22.34
CA THR A 185 2.30 18.34 -23.54
C THR A 185 1.85 17.29 -24.54
N PRO A 186 1.10 17.65 -25.59
CA PRO A 186 0.66 16.70 -26.62
C PRO A 186 1.77 15.86 -27.26
N ASN A 187 3.05 16.26 -27.13
CA ASN A 187 4.20 15.55 -27.69
C ASN A 187 5.24 15.11 -26.66
N SER A 188 4.97 15.25 -25.35
CA SER A 188 5.94 14.81 -24.31
C SER A 188 5.69 13.39 -23.80
N CYS A 189 4.56 12.79 -24.16
CA CYS A 189 4.20 11.45 -23.73
C CYS A 189 4.91 10.37 -24.56
N ALA A 190 5.22 9.24 -23.93
CA ALA A 190 5.81 8.09 -24.58
C ALA A 190 4.85 7.49 -25.64
N GLU A 191 5.38 6.74 -26.59
CA GLU A 191 4.57 6.04 -27.59
C GLU A 191 3.51 5.14 -26.90
N GLY A 192 2.25 5.23 -27.35
CA GLY A 192 1.12 4.53 -26.74
C GLY A 192 0.45 5.27 -25.57
N THR A 193 0.88 6.50 -25.28
CA THR A 193 0.24 7.38 -24.29
C THR A 193 -0.09 8.74 -24.90
N ILE A 194 -1.16 9.36 -24.41
CA ILE A 194 -1.58 10.72 -24.77
C ILE A 194 -1.59 11.60 -23.54
N CYS A 195 -1.35 12.90 -23.75
CA CYS A 195 -1.48 13.86 -22.68
C CYS A 195 -2.97 14.12 -22.39
N ALA A 196 -3.43 13.72 -21.22
CA ALA A 196 -4.79 13.98 -20.77
C ALA A 196 -4.97 15.43 -20.31
N ASP A 197 -6.23 15.82 -20.15
CA ASP A 197 -6.60 17.13 -19.57
C ASP A 197 -6.10 17.29 -18.12
N SER A 198 -5.79 16.19 -17.43
CA SER A 198 -5.14 16.20 -16.12
C SER A 198 -3.68 16.65 -16.15
N GLY A 199 -3.09 16.81 -17.34
CA GLY A 199 -1.66 17.07 -17.49
C GLY A 199 -0.80 15.83 -17.23
N ARG A 200 -1.38 14.62 -17.17
CA ARG A 200 -0.62 13.36 -17.08
C ARG A 200 -0.66 12.60 -18.40
N CYS A 201 0.42 11.87 -18.69
CA CYS A 201 0.42 10.91 -19.78
C CYS A 201 -0.45 9.71 -19.38
N VAL A 202 -1.62 9.59 -20.01
CA VAL A 202 -2.52 8.45 -19.83
C VAL A 202 -2.45 7.55 -21.04
N ILE A 203 -2.94 6.32 -20.91
CA ILE A 203 -2.88 5.38 -22.01
C ILE A 203 -3.75 5.84 -23.18
N ASP A 204 -3.13 5.89 -24.37
CA ASP A 204 -3.88 6.00 -25.61
C ASP A 204 -4.36 4.62 -25.99
N ILE A 205 -5.66 4.37 -25.81
CA ILE A 205 -6.26 3.11 -26.21
C ILE A 205 -6.36 2.96 -27.73
N GLY A 206 -5.84 3.90 -28.52
CA GLY A 206 -6.02 4.02 -29.98
C GLY A 206 -6.01 2.72 -30.77
N ALA A 207 -4.91 1.97 -30.77
CA ALA A 207 -4.79 0.69 -31.46
C ALA A 207 -3.91 -0.27 -30.64
N PRO A 208 -4.18 -1.59 -30.66
CA PRO A 208 -3.33 -2.55 -29.97
C PRO A 208 -1.91 -2.51 -30.55
N PRO A 209 -0.87 -2.83 -29.74
CA PRO A 209 0.51 -2.83 -30.20
C PRO A 209 0.68 -3.64 -31.50
N ALA A 210 1.36 -3.05 -32.47
CA ALA A 210 1.53 -3.64 -33.80
C ALA A 210 2.41 -4.91 -33.74
N GLY A 211 2.05 -5.93 -34.54
CA GLY A 211 2.85 -7.13 -34.70
C GLY A 211 2.03 -8.31 -35.23
N PRO A 212 2.69 -9.40 -35.66
CA PRO A 212 1.98 -10.64 -35.94
C PRO A 212 1.44 -11.22 -34.63
N VAL A 213 0.22 -11.75 -34.65
CA VAL A 213 -0.33 -12.51 -33.51
C VAL A 213 0.49 -13.80 -33.34
N PRO A 214 1.23 -13.98 -32.23
CA PRO A 214 2.06 -15.16 -32.04
C PRO A 214 1.21 -16.44 -31.98
N GLN A 215 1.71 -17.54 -32.54
CA GLN A 215 1.13 -18.87 -32.31
C GLN A 215 1.56 -19.37 -30.92
N CYS A 216 0.58 -19.79 -30.13
CA CYS A 216 0.79 -20.22 -28.75
C CYS A 216 0.74 -21.73 -28.63
N ASP A 217 1.91 -22.35 -28.71
CA ASP A 217 2.09 -23.77 -28.46
C ASP A 217 2.43 -24.01 -26.97
N ASN A 218 2.10 -25.20 -26.45
CA ASN A 218 2.40 -25.63 -25.07
C ASN A 218 1.72 -24.81 -23.95
N ILE A 219 0.54 -24.25 -24.22
CA ILE A 219 -0.26 -23.59 -23.20
C ILE A 219 -0.95 -24.65 -22.31
N PRO A 220 -0.92 -24.52 -20.97
CA PRO A 220 -1.67 -25.42 -20.08
C PRO A 220 -3.16 -25.45 -20.45
N ASP A 221 -3.83 -26.60 -20.43
CA ASP A 221 -5.29 -26.60 -20.67
C ASP A 221 -6.02 -25.97 -19.47
N TRP A 222 -7.00 -25.12 -19.73
CA TRP A 222 -7.88 -24.59 -18.69
C TRP A 222 -8.90 -25.63 -18.22
N ARG A 223 -9.17 -26.65 -19.04
CA ARG A 223 -10.16 -27.69 -18.74
C ARG A 223 -9.65 -28.63 -17.67
N CYS A 224 -10.22 -28.50 -16.48
CA CYS A 224 -10.03 -29.50 -15.44
C CYS A 224 -10.90 -30.74 -15.70
N GLU A 225 -10.26 -31.91 -15.66
CA GLU A 225 -10.86 -33.24 -15.79
C GLU A 225 -11.06 -33.93 -14.44
N GLY A 226 -11.89 -34.98 -14.38
CA GLY A 226 -12.14 -35.75 -13.15
C GLY A 226 -13.33 -35.27 -12.30
N GLY A 227 -14.12 -34.32 -12.80
CA GLY A 227 -15.35 -33.85 -12.16
C GLY A 227 -15.12 -33.12 -10.84
N GLU A 228 -16.19 -32.90 -10.06
CA GLU A 228 -16.15 -32.10 -8.84
C GLU A 228 -15.16 -32.64 -7.78
N ALA A 229 -15.06 -33.96 -7.65
CA ALA A 229 -14.16 -34.60 -6.68
C ALA A 229 -12.66 -34.30 -6.90
N ASN A 230 -12.27 -33.92 -8.13
CA ASN A 230 -10.91 -33.51 -8.47
C ASN A 230 -10.80 -32.00 -8.70
N CYS A 231 -11.71 -31.44 -9.49
CA CYS A 231 -11.68 -30.05 -9.92
C CYS A 231 -12.12 -29.06 -8.84
N GLY A 232 -12.94 -29.51 -7.89
CA GLY A 232 -13.34 -28.71 -6.73
C GLY A 232 -12.40 -28.83 -5.54
N GLN A 233 -11.31 -29.58 -5.65
CA GLN A 233 -10.31 -29.63 -4.58
C GLN A 233 -9.64 -28.26 -4.43
N LEU A 234 -9.55 -27.77 -3.20
CA LEU A 234 -8.68 -26.66 -2.88
C LEU A 234 -7.23 -27.12 -3.00
N ILE A 235 -6.49 -26.41 -3.82
CA ILE A 235 -5.06 -26.56 -3.95
C ILE A 235 -4.41 -25.20 -3.78
N GLN A 236 -3.21 -25.20 -3.22
CA GLN A 236 -2.37 -24.02 -3.24
C GLN A 236 -1.97 -23.70 -4.70
N PHE A 237 -1.76 -22.43 -5.02
CA PHE A 237 -1.37 -21.96 -6.34
C PHE A 237 0.09 -22.33 -6.69
N MET A 238 0.38 -23.63 -6.81
CA MET A 238 1.73 -24.16 -6.96
C MET A 238 2.03 -24.70 -8.37
N PRO A 239 3.24 -24.49 -8.94
CA PRO A 239 4.30 -23.61 -8.41
C PRO A 239 3.82 -22.16 -8.34
N ASN A 240 4.40 -21.38 -7.42
CA ASN A 240 4.04 -19.98 -7.17
C ASN A 240 4.55 -19.03 -8.27
N GLN A 241 5.33 -19.52 -9.22
CA GLN A 241 5.72 -18.79 -10.42
C GLN A 241 5.65 -19.69 -11.64
N GLY A 242 5.21 -19.14 -12.77
CA GLY A 242 5.17 -19.86 -14.03
C GLY A 242 4.95 -18.93 -15.22
N PRO A 243 4.57 -19.48 -16.39
CA PRO A 243 4.37 -18.68 -17.60
C PRO A 243 3.32 -17.59 -17.40
N GLY A 244 3.77 -16.34 -17.35
CA GLY A 244 2.95 -15.15 -17.25
C GLY A 244 2.35 -14.85 -15.88
N TYR A 245 2.68 -15.60 -14.81
CA TYR A 245 2.14 -15.36 -13.47
C TYR A 245 3.18 -15.47 -12.36
N TRP A 246 2.91 -14.77 -11.26
CA TRP A 246 3.62 -14.87 -10.00
C TRP A 246 2.66 -14.68 -8.83
N ASP A 247 2.46 -15.74 -8.06
CA ASP A 247 1.85 -15.75 -6.73
C ASP A 247 2.91 -15.36 -5.71
N TYR A 248 3.02 -14.06 -5.42
CA TYR A 248 4.01 -13.53 -4.49
C TYR A 248 3.39 -13.40 -3.09
N PRO A 249 4.20 -13.46 -2.00
CA PRO A 249 3.67 -13.29 -0.65
C PRO A 249 3.11 -11.87 -0.44
N ALA A 250 1.80 -11.77 -0.17
CA ALA A 250 1.13 -10.50 0.14
C ALA A 250 0.57 -10.51 1.57
N ASN A 251 0.27 -9.34 2.15
CA ASN A 251 -0.51 -9.21 3.39
C ASN A 251 -0.01 -10.10 4.56
N GLY A 252 1.28 -9.98 4.88
CA GLY A 252 1.93 -10.75 5.96
C GLY A 252 2.30 -12.19 5.61
N GLU A 253 2.06 -12.62 4.36
CA GLU A 253 2.56 -13.91 3.89
C GLU A 253 4.09 -13.92 3.75
N THR A 254 4.65 -15.12 3.78
CA THR A 254 6.05 -15.36 3.41
C THR A 254 6.10 -16.39 2.29
N ASN A 255 7.24 -16.53 1.61
CA ASN A 255 7.44 -17.61 0.64
C ASN A 255 7.23 -19.02 1.24
N ALA A 256 7.34 -19.16 2.57
CA ALA A 256 7.09 -20.42 3.27
C ALA A 256 5.62 -20.58 3.74
N ASN A 257 4.87 -19.48 3.82
CA ASN A 257 3.49 -19.45 4.30
C ASN A 257 2.64 -18.54 3.42
N GLN A 258 2.10 -19.12 2.34
CA GLN A 258 1.13 -18.50 1.43
C GLN A 258 -0.28 -19.03 1.75
N TYR A 259 -0.80 -18.60 2.89
CA TYR A 259 -2.05 -19.11 3.45
C TYR A 259 -3.29 -18.57 2.72
N ARG A 260 -3.16 -17.50 1.92
CA ARG A 260 -4.19 -16.85 1.10
C ARG A 260 -4.22 -17.37 -0.34
N SER A 261 -3.25 -18.18 -0.76
CA SER A 261 -3.12 -18.67 -2.15
C SER A 261 -3.76 -20.04 -2.39
N TRP A 262 -4.88 -20.37 -1.73
CA TRP A 262 -5.62 -21.60 -2.01
C TRP A 262 -6.85 -21.32 -2.87
N ALA A 263 -7.03 -22.03 -3.96
CA ALA A 263 -8.25 -21.93 -4.75
C ALA A 263 -8.66 -23.30 -5.27
N ARG A 264 -9.85 -23.40 -5.86
CA ARG A 264 -10.25 -24.64 -6.52
C ARG A 264 -9.28 -24.95 -7.65
N ARG A 265 -9.02 -26.24 -7.87
CA ARG A 265 -8.14 -26.69 -8.95
C ARG A 265 -8.56 -26.15 -10.32
N ASP A 266 -9.87 -26.09 -10.61
CA ASP A 266 -10.36 -25.50 -11.86
C ASP A 266 -10.10 -23.99 -11.97
N ALA A 267 -10.22 -23.25 -10.87
CA ALA A 267 -9.85 -21.83 -10.79
C ALA A 267 -8.35 -21.61 -11.04
N VAL A 268 -7.49 -22.34 -10.33
CA VAL A 268 -6.03 -22.26 -10.50
C VAL A 268 -5.61 -22.61 -11.93
N MET A 269 -6.18 -23.66 -12.52
CA MET A 269 -5.87 -24.04 -13.91
C MET A 269 -6.29 -22.96 -14.91
N LEU A 270 -7.46 -22.35 -14.73
CA LEU A 270 -7.94 -21.28 -15.61
C LEU A 270 -7.07 -20.02 -15.51
N ALA A 271 -6.67 -19.62 -14.31
CA ALA A 271 -5.77 -18.48 -14.10
C ALA A 271 -4.40 -18.71 -14.76
N LYS A 272 -3.82 -19.91 -14.61
CA LYS A 272 -2.56 -20.30 -15.24
C LYS A 272 -2.66 -20.35 -16.77
N TYR A 273 -3.77 -20.85 -17.30
CA TYR A 273 -4.05 -20.82 -18.74
C TYR A 273 -4.07 -19.39 -19.28
N ALA A 274 -4.86 -18.53 -18.65
CA ALA A 274 -5.01 -17.15 -19.10
C ALA A 274 -3.68 -16.39 -19.04
N ALA A 275 -2.84 -16.67 -18.02
CA ALA A 275 -1.56 -16.00 -17.84
C ALA A 275 -0.56 -16.43 -18.91
N ALA A 276 -0.45 -17.74 -19.15
CA ALA A 276 0.41 -18.31 -20.19
C ALA A 276 -0.01 -17.84 -21.60
N MET A 277 -1.32 -17.75 -21.85
CA MET A 277 -1.85 -17.20 -23.11
C MET A 277 -1.46 -15.73 -23.28
N THR A 278 -1.61 -14.92 -22.24
CA THR A 278 -1.30 -13.48 -22.28
C THR A 278 0.18 -13.24 -22.52
N GLU A 279 1.07 -13.94 -21.80
CA GLU A 279 2.51 -13.88 -22.02
C GLU A 279 2.87 -14.26 -23.47
N CYS A 280 2.30 -15.36 -23.97
CA CYS A 280 2.58 -15.80 -25.33
C CYS A 280 2.10 -14.80 -26.40
N ARG A 281 0.84 -14.35 -26.31
CA ARG A 281 0.21 -13.49 -27.32
C ARG A 281 0.79 -12.09 -27.35
N THR A 282 1.37 -11.63 -26.25
CA THR A 282 2.00 -10.30 -26.13
C THR A 282 3.52 -10.35 -26.23
N ARG A 283 4.09 -11.51 -26.58
CA ARG A 283 5.53 -11.68 -26.77
C ARG A 283 6.06 -10.70 -27.82
N GLY A 284 7.01 -9.86 -27.42
CA GLY A 284 7.65 -8.88 -28.31
C GLY A 284 6.94 -7.53 -28.37
N TRP A 285 5.85 -7.34 -27.65
CA TRP A 285 5.27 -6.00 -27.45
C TRP A 285 6.22 -5.15 -26.60
N ALA A 286 6.53 -3.95 -27.09
CA ALA A 286 7.36 -2.98 -26.36
C ALA A 286 6.56 -2.18 -25.31
N PHE A 287 5.25 -2.03 -25.51
CA PHE A 287 4.37 -1.40 -24.54
C PHE A 287 4.21 -2.28 -23.29
N GLY A 288 4.08 -1.66 -22.11
CA GLY A 288 3.96 -2.32 -20.81
C GLY A 288 5.26 -2.85 -20.23
N ASN A 289 5.26 -3.25 -18.95
CA ASN A 289 6.47 -3.75 -18.29
C ASN A 289 6.84 -5.19 -18.69
N GLY A 290 5.92 -5.92 -19.36
CA GLY A 290 6.13 -7.29 -19.81
C GLY A 290 6.27 -8.33 -18.68
N GLY A 291 6.09 -7.93 -17.43
CA GLY A 291 6.18 -8.81 -16.26
C GLY A 291 5.01 -9.78 -16.16
N PRO A 292 5.12 -10.83 -15.32
CA PRO A 292 4.00 -11.72 -15.02
C PRO A 292 2.89 -10.96 -14.28
N VAL A 293 1.65 -11.43 -14.38
CA VAL A 293 0.56 -10.94 -13.54
C VAL A 293 0.76 -11.42 -12.10
N CYS A 294 0.43 -10.56 -11.13
CA CYS A 294 0.33 -10.96 -9.74
C CYS A 294 -0.92 -11.81 -9.51
N ILE A 295 -0.75 -12.91 -8.76
CA ILE A 295 -1.83 -13.59 -8.05
C ILE A 295 -1.77 -13.12 -6.59
N GLY A 296 -2.92 -12.69 -6.06
CA GLY A 296 -3.06 -12.25 -4.67
C GLY A 296 -4.06 -13.13 -3.92
N ASP A 297 -5.01 -12.50 -3.25
CA ASP A 297 -5.97 -13.18 -2.38
C ASP A 297 -6.81 -14.21 -3.14
N CYS A 298 -6.74 -15.47 -2.73
CA CYS A 298 -7.67 -16.53 -3.11
C CYS A 298 -8.50 -16.88 -1.86
N SER A 299 -8.65 -18.15 -1.50
CA SER A 299 -9.17 -18.60 -0.19
C SER A 299 -8.04 -19.12 0.69
N GLU A 300 -8.37 -19.47 1.94
CA GLU A 300 -7.48 -20.28 2.78
C GLU A 300 -7.59 -21.78 2.45
N GLN A 301 -6.69 -22.60 3.02
CA GLN A 301 -6.64 -24.05 2.78
C GLN A 301 -7.96 -24.77 3.10
N ASN A 302 -8.72 -24.27 4.07
CA ASN A 302 -10.03 -24.78 4.48
C ASN A 302 -11.20 -24.13 3.70
N GLY A 303 -10.92 -23.25 2.74
CA GLY A 303 -11.91 -22.52 1.97
C GLY A 303 -12.53 -21.33 2.71
N ALA A 304 -11.95 -20.91 3.83
CA ALA A 304 -12.32 -19.67 4.50
C ALA A 304 -11.81 -18.45 3.75
N ILE A 305 -12.33 -17.29 4.15
CA ILE A 305 -11.92 -15.97 3.65
C ILE A 305 -10.44 -15.77 4.01
N PRO A 306 -9.59 -15.29 3.08
CA PRO A 306 -8.18 -15.06 3.34
C PRO A 306 -7.99 -14.09 4.51
N GLY A 307 -7.11 -14.45 5.45
CA GLY A 307 -6.87 -13.70 6.69
C GLY A 307 -7.61 -14.24 7.93
N THR A 308 -8.58 -15.14 7.74
CA THR A 308 -9.30 -15.75 8.87
C THR A 308 -8.37 -16.49 9.84
N SER A 309 -7.35 -17.18 9.33
CA SER A 309 -6.36 -17.93 10.13
C SER A 309 -5.47 -17.05 11.01
N VAL A 310 -5.36 -15.76 10.70
CA VAL A 310 -4.62 -14.75 11.48
C VAL A 310 -5.55 -13.80 12.23
N GLY A 311 -6.86 -14.08 12.27
CA GLY A 311 -7.82 -13.36 13.10
C GLY A 311 -8.48 -12.13 12.44
N SER A 312 -8.11 -11.80 11.20
CA SER A 312 -8.70 -10.66 10.46
C SER A 312 -9.05 -11.07 9.03
N PRO A 313 -10.33 -11.44 8.76
CA PRO A 313 -10.78 -11.70 7.40
C PRO A 313 -10.60 -10.46 6.54
N GLY A 314 -9.75 -10.53 5.50
CA GLY A 314 -9.42 -9.37 4.67
C GLY A 314 -10.48 -9.00 3.63
N HIS A 315 -11.63 -9.69 3.63
CA HIS A 315 -12.68 -9.54 2.62
C HIS A 315 -14.09 -9.70 3.21
N PRO A 316 -15.13 -9.14 2.58
CA PRO A 316 -16.52 -9.27 3.02
C PRO A 316 -16.98 -10.73 3.10
N GLU A 317 -17.92 -11.00 4.02
CA GLU A 317 -18.48 -12.33 4.19
C GLU A 317 -19.07 -12.90 2.88
N GLY A 318 -18.71 -14.15 2.57
CA GLY A 318 -19.21 -14.87 1.39
C GLY A 318 -18.35 -14.72 0.14
N THR A 319 -17.40 -13.78 0.13
CA THR A 319 -16.40 -13.65 -0.94
C THR A 319 -15.16 -14.49 -0.63
N HIS A 320 -14.43 -14.94 -1.64
CA HIS A 320 -13.21 -15.75 -1.48
C HIS A 320 -13.43 -17.06 -0.72
N THR A 321 -14.68 -17.55 -0.68
CA THR A 321 -15.02 -18.78 0.02
C THR A 321 -14.98 -19.98 -0.91
N ASN A 322 -14.57 -21.13 -0.37
CA ASN A 322 -14.49 -22.40 -1.10
C ASN A 322 -13.65 -22.32 -2.40
N GLY A 323 -12.76 -21.33 -2.53
CA GLY A 323 -11.84 -21.17 -3.66
C GLY A 323 -12.48 -20.85 -5.00
N TYR A 324 -13.67 -20.24 -5.01
CA TYR A 324 -14.33 -19.80 -6.25
C TYR A 324 -13.86 -18.43 -6.74
N ASP A 325 -13.26 -17.65 -5.85
CA ASP A 325 -12.86 -16.28 -6.13
C ASP A 325 -11.35 -16.09 -5.98
N MET A 326 -10.82 -15.13 -6.75
CA MET A 326 -9.40 -14.77 -6.74
C MET A 326 -9.28 -13.28 -7.08
N ASP A 327 -8.35 -12.61 -6.40
CA ASP A 327 -7.91 -11.27 -6.73
C ASP A 327 -6.53 -11.33 -7.38
N MET A 328 -6.35 -10.52 -8.42
CA MET A 328 -5.12 -10.50 -9.19
C MET A 328 -4.77 -9.05 -9.55
N GLY A 329 -3.47 -8.78 -9.63
CA GLY A 329 -3.00 -7.46 -10.06
C GLY A 329 -3.43 -7.13 -11.49
N TYR A 330 -3.58 -5.84 -11.77
CA TYR A 330 -3.61 -5.36 -13.16
C TYR A 330 -2.22 -5.54 -13.80
N PHE A 331 -2.17 -5.72 -15.11
CA PHE A 331 -0.91 -5.45 -15.82
C PHE A 331 -0.67 -3.95 -15.79
N GLN A 332 0.59 -3.56 -15.62
CA GLN A 332 0.99 -2.18 -15.38
C GLN A 332 2.04 -1.68 -16.39
N VAL A 333 2.07 -0.36 -16.54
CA VAL A 333 3.12 0.39 -17.23
C VAL A 333 3.95 1.18 -16.22
N ASN A 334 5.15 1.62 -16.60
CA ASN A 334 6.03 2.47 -15.79
C ASN A 334 6.36 1.89 -14.40
N THR A 335 6.34 0.57 -14.27
CA THR A 335 6.68 -0.17 -13.05
C THR A 335 7.54 -1.38 -13.37
N ASP A 336 8.33 -1.85 -12.41
CA ASP A 336 9.20 -3.02 -12.61
C ASP A 336 8.45 -4.36 -12.64
N ASN A 337 7.22 -4.38 -12.13
CA ASN A 337 6.41 -5.60 -11.97
C ASN A 337 4.91 -5.27 -11.93
N ASN A 338 4.05 -6.29 -11.82
CA ASN A 338 2.59 -6.12 -11.77
C ASN A 338 1.99 -6.47 -10.39
N TRP A 339 2.64 -6.06 -9.29
CA TRP A 339 2.03 -6.25 -7.96
C TRP A 339 0.71 -5.50 -7.82
N MET A 340 -0.09 -5.88 -6.83
CA MET A 340 -1.41 -5.27 -6.54
C MET A 340 -1.25 -3.86 -5.95
N ARG A 341 -0.77 -2.93 -6.79
CA ARG A 341 -0.66 -1.51 -6.49
C ARG A 341 -1.75 -0.72 -7.19
N PRO A 342 -2.19 0.41 -6.61
CA PRO A 342 -3.05 1.37 -7.28
C PRO A 342 -2.54 1.72 -8.68
N ILE A 343 -3.45 1.75 -9.67
CA ILE A 343 -3.12 2.11 -11.06
C ILE A 343 -3.52 3.54 -11.44
N CYS A 344 -3.97 4.32 -10.45
CA CYS A 344 -4.62 5.62 -10.59
C CYS A 344 -4.49 6.42 -9.29
N ASP A 345 -4.82 7.71 -9.35
CA ASP A 345 -5.07 8.49 -8.13
C ASP A 345 -6.27 7.88 -7.39
N HIS A 346 -6.16 7.74 -6.08
CA HIS A 346 -7.10 7.02 -5.24
C HIS A 346 -7.36 7.71 -3.90
N TYR A 347 -6.80 8.90 -3.70
CA TYR A 347 -7.11 9.75 -2.55
C TYR A 347 -8.11 10.85 -2.93
N GLU A 348 -9.00 11.17 -1.99
CA GLU A 348 -9.91 12.32 -2.07
C GLU A 348 -9.88 13.08 -0.73
N ASN A 349 -9.57 14.38 -0.77
CA ASN A 349 -9.44 15.23 0.43
C ASN A 349 -8.46 14.66 1.49
N GLY A 350 -7.34 14.09 1.05
CA GLY A 350 -6.31 13.54 1.94
C GLY A 350 -6.70 12.23 2.63
N ARG A 351 -7.73 11.54 2.14
CA ARG A 351 -8.15 10.21 2.64
C ARG A 351 -8.19 9.22 1.49
N GLU A 352 -7.91 7.96 1.80
CA GLU A 352 -8.08 6.86 0.88
C GLU A 352 -9.54 6.78 0.43
N ALA A 353 -9.77 6.87 -0.88
CA ALA A 353 -11.09 6.78 -1.48
C ALA A 353 -11.47 5.33 -1.82
N TYR A 354 -10.48 4.43 -1.81
CA TYR A 354 -10.58 3.02 -2.18
C TYR A 354 -11.04 2.79 -3.61
N HIS A 355 -10.97 3.78 -4.49
CA HIS A 355 -11.32 3.67 -5.90
C HIS A 355 -10.50 4.66 -6.72
N CYS A 356 -10.48 4.52 -8.03
CA CYS A 356 -9.83 5.50 -8.88
C CYS A 356 -10.58 6.84 -8.88
N THR A 357 -9.99 7.86 -8.26
CA THR A 357 -10.45 9.25 -8.31
C THR A 357 -10.00 9.96 -9.59
N GLY A 358 -8.92 9.46 -10.21
CA GLY A 358 -8.37 9.95 -11.48
C GLY A 358 -8.34 8.90 -12.62
N GLU A 359 -7.81 9.31 -13.77
CA GLU A 359 -7.57 8.40 -14.91
C GLU A 359 -6.43 7.40 -14.58
N PRO A 360 -6.53 6.12 -15.01
CA PRO A 360 -5.48 5.15 -14.75
C PRO A 360 -4.19 5.44 -15.52
N TYR A 361 -3.17 5.94 -14.82
CA TYR A 361 -1.87 6.27 -15.41
C TYR A 361 -0.90 5.09 -15.45
N ALA A 362 -1.11 4.08 -14.61
CA ALA A 362 -0.23 2.92 -14.49
C ALA A 362 -0.83 1.63 -15.07
N LEU A 363 -2.02 1.67 -15.67
CA LEU A 363 -2.66 0.50 -16.29
C LEU A 363 -2.01 0.13 -17.63
N ASP A 364 -1.73 -1.16 -17.88
CA ASP A 364 -1.57 -1.74 -19.23
C ASP A 364 -2.93 -2.32 -19.65
N PRO A 365 -3.77 -1.57 -20.40
CA PRO A 365 -5.11 -2.02 -20.73
C PRO A 365 -5.09 -3.18 -21.72
N TRP A 366 -4.03 -3.33 -22.51
CA TRP A 366 -3.94 -4.36 -23.54
C TRP A 366 -3.71 -5.74 -22.95
N ARG A 367 -2.68 -5.89 -22.09
CA ARG A 367 -2.44 -7.16 -21.39
C ARG A 367 -3.54 -7.47 -20.38
N THR A 368 -4.03 -6.45 -19.68
CA THR A 368 -5.18 -6.62 -18.76
C THR A 368 -6.39 -7.14 -19.52
N ALA A 369 -6.85 -6.46 -20.57
CA ALA A 369 -8.02 -6.90 -21.35
C ALA A 369 -7.82 -8.30 -21.95
N MET A 370 -6.62 -8.61 -22.41
CA MET A 370 -6.29 -9.93 -22.94
C MET A 370 -6.42 -11.02 -21.87
N TYR A 371 -5.85 -10.79 -20.68
CA TYR A 371 -5.88 -11.74 -19.57
C TYR A 371 -7.31 -11.99 -19.10
N LEU A 372 -8.07 -10.92 -18.83
CA LEU A 372 -9.48 -10.99 -18.46
C LEU A 372 -10.33 -11.69 -19.53
N GLY A 373 -9.98 -11.45 -20.78
CA GLY A 373 -10.63 -12.06 -21.93
C GLY A 373 -10.50 -13.58 -21.94
N PHE A 374 -9.33 -14.13 -21.64
CA PHE A 374 -9.10 -15.57 -21.64
C PHE A 374 -9.89 -16.33 -20.56
N PHE A 375 -10.31 -15.67 -19.48
CA PHE A 375 -11.26 -16.28 -18.54
C PHE A 375 -12.61 -16.60 -19.19
N HIS A 376 -13.01 -15.90 -20.26
CA HIS A 376 -14.25 -16.17 -20.98
C HIS A 376 -14.21 -17.46 -21.82
N HIS A 377 -13.07 -18.15 -21.87
CA HIS A 377 -12.99 -19.48 -22.49
C HIS A 377 -13.66 -20.55 -21.62
N SER A 378 -13.75 -20.31 -20.31
CA SER A 378 -14.47 -21.18 -19.40
C SER A 378 -15.92 -20.71 -19.24
N PRO A 379 -16.91 -21.62 -19.37
CA PRO A 379 -18.29 -21.31 -19.01
C PRO A 379 -18.49 -21.15 -17.49
N GLN A 380 -17.47 -21.45 -16.67
CA GLN A 380 -17.53 -21.20 -15.22
C GLN A 380 -17.35 -19.73 -14.87
N THR A 381 -16.85 -18.87 -15.75
CA THR A 381 -16.67 -17.45 -15.40
C THR A 381 -18.02 -16.79 -15.13
N ARG A 382 -18.26 -16.41 -13.86
CA ARG A 382 -19.51 -15.81 -13.41
C ARG A 382 -19.46 -14.30 -13.58
N VAL A 383 -18.43 -13.68 -13.00
CA VAL A 383 -18.24 -12.23 -12.97
C VAL A 383 -16.75 -11.91 -12.82
N ILE A 384 -16.34 -10.79 -13.41
CA ILE A 384 -15.02 -10.19 -13.31
C ILE A 384 -15.24 -8.73 -12.91
N GLY A 385 -14.86 -8.36 -11.69
CA GLY A 385 -14.95 -7.01 -11.16
C GLY A 385 -13.69 -6.20 -11.41
N VAL A 386 -13.84 -5.00 -11.94
CA VAL A 386 -12.75 -4.03 -12.11
C VAL A 386 -13.20 -2.65 -11.62
N ASP A 387 -12.26 -1.74 -11.40
CA ASP A 387 -12.57 -0.36 -11.03
C ASP A 387 -13.41 0.35 -12.13
N GLY A 388 -14.25 1.29 -11.70
CA GLY A 388 -15.10 2.12 -12.54
C GLY A 388 -14.38 2.85 -13.69
N ARG A 389 -13.13 3.29 -13.46
CA ARG A 389 -12.28 3.97 -14.46
C ARG A 389 -11.58 2.99 -15.40
N VAL A 390 -11.44 1.73 -14.98
CA VAL A 390 -10.79 0.68 -15.77
C VAL A 390 -11.76 0.00 -16.73
N GLY A 391 -13.01 -0.20 -16.31
CA GLY A 391 -13.98 -1.00 -17.05
C GLY A 391 -14.19 -0.59 -18.50
N GLY A 392 -14.36 0.72 -18.76
CA GLY A 392 -14.52 1.24 -20.12
C GLY A 392 -13.27 1.04 -20.99
N LEU A 393 -12.09 1.18 -20.41
CA LEU A 393 -10.81 0.94 -21.09
C LEU A 393 -10.66 -0.54 -21.45
N VAL A 394 -10.91 -1.44 -20.50
CA VAL A 394 -10.85 -2.89 -20.74
C VAL A 394 -11.82 -3.31 -21.84
N ASP A 395 -13.06 -2.83 -21.82
CA ASP A 395 -14.06 -3.17 -22.85
C ASP A 395 -13.60 -2.71 -24.25
N SER A 396 -13.06 -1.49 -24.35
CA SER A 396 -12.54 -0.96 -25.62
C SER A 396 -11.31 -1.74 -26.11
N ALA A 397 -10.37 -2.06 -25.22
CA ALA A 397 -9.20 -2.87 -25.56
C ALA A 397 -9.60 -4.28 -26.02
N MET A 398 -10.56 -4.92 -25.37
CA MET A 398 -11.08 -6.23 -25.81
C MET A 398 -11.66 -6.19 -27.22
N ASP A 399 -12.45 -5.16 -27.56
CA ASP A 399 -13.01 -5.01 -28.91
C ASP A 399 -11.92 -4.95 -29.98
N GLN A 400 -10.89 -4.14 -29.74
CA GLN A 400 -9.78 -3.96 -30.68
C GLN A 400 -8.87 -5.18 -30.77
N LEU A 401 -8.59 -5.86 -29.66
CA LEU A 401 -7.82 -7.10 -29.65
C LEU A 401 -8.55 -8.23 -30.39
N CYS A 402 -9.87 -8.27 -30.31
CA CYS A 402 -10.71 -9.19 -31.08
C CYS A 402 -10.70 -8.85 -32.58
N GLU A 403 -10.81 -7.58 -32.95
CA GLU A 403 -10.71 -7.13 -34.34
C GLU A 403 -9.32 -7.44 -34.94
N ALA A 404 -8.26 -7.25 -34.15
CA ALA A 404 -6.88 -7.55 -34.54
C ALA A 404 -6.53 -9.05 -34.49
N GLY A 405 -7.44 -9.91 -34.04
CA GLY A 405 -7.25 -11.38 -34.00
C GLY A 405 -6.34 -11.88 -32.88
N TYR A 406 -6.03 -11.05 -31.88
CA TYR A 406 -5.28 -11.47 -30.69
C TYR A 406 -6.12 -12.32 -29.73
N MET A 407 -7.45 -12.17 -29.77
CA MET A 407 -8.40 -12.83 -28.90
C MET A 407 -9.54 -13.48 -29.69
N ASP A 408 -10.20 -14.46 -29.07
CA ASP A 408 -11.37 -15.14 -29.64
C ASP A 408 -12.43 -15.46 -28.56
N GLY A 409 -13.45 -16.23 -28.94
CA GLY A 409 -14.44 -16.77 -28.02
C GLY A 409 -15.43 -15.75 -27.44
N GLY A 410 -15.88 -16.01 -26.20
CA GLY A 410 -16.92 -15.23 -25.53
C GLY A 410 -16.52 -13.79 -25.19
N ALA A 411 -15.22 -13.49 -25.14
CA ALA A 411 -14.72 -12.13 -24.92
C ALA A 411 -14.96 -11.22 -26.15
N CYS A 412 -14.99 -11.79 -27.36
CA CYS A 412 -15.21 -11.04 -28.60
C CYS A 412 -16.69 -10.76 -28.92
N VAL A 413 -17.58 -11.09 -27.99
CA VAL A 413 -18.99 -10.75 -28.07
C VAL A 413 -19.32 -9.90 -26.86
N ALA A 414 -19.40 -8.57 -27.04
CA ALA A 414 -19.55 -7.62 -25.94
C ALA A 414 -20.69 -7.98 -24.95
N ARG A 415 -21.82 -8.50 -25.45
CA ARG A 415 -22.98 -8.91 -24.63
C ARG A 415 -22.74 -10.16 -23.76
N THR A 416 -21.71 -10.96 -24.04
CA THR A 416 -21.39 -12.17 -23.26
C THR A 416 -20.25 -11.93 -22.26
N ARG A 417 -19.59 -10.76 -22.32
CA ARG A 417 -18.57 -10.37 -21.34
C ARG A 417 -19.14 -10.36 -19.93
N LYS A 418 -18.36 -10.89 -19.00
CA LYS A 418 -18.66 -10.98 -17.57
C LYS A 418 -17.96 -9.87 -16.77
N ILE A 419 -17.45 -8.85 -17.45
CA ILE A 419 -16.88 -7.64 -16.84
C ILE A 419 -17.99 -6.81 -16.20
N THR A 420 -17.77 -6.37 -14.97
CA THR A 420 -18.62 -5.46 -14.21
C THR A 420 -17.77 -4.40 -13.52
N TYR A 421 -18.31 -3.20 -13.38
CA TYR A 421 -17.67 -2.04 -12.78
C TYR A 421 -18.72 -0.97 -12.47
N GLU A 422 -18.39 -0.04 -11.59
CA GLU A 422 -19.23 1.08 -11.19
C GLU A 422 -18.45 2.39 -11.37
N PRO A 423 -18.72 3.22 -12.41
CA PRO A 423 -18.06 4.52 -12.57
C PRO A 423 -18.42 5.52 -11.47
N THR A 424 -19.54 5.29 -10.80
CA THR A 424 -20.04 5.99 -9.62
C THR A 424 -20.60 4.94 -8.68
N ASN A 425 -20.60 5.18 -7.37
CA ASN A 425 -21.15 4.22 -6.41
C ASN A 425 -22.66 3.99 -6.62
N GLU A 426 -23.04 2.89 -7.27
CA GLU A 426 -24.43 2.46 -7.47
C GLU A 426 -24.87 1.43 -6.39
N GLY A 427 -24.01 1.16 -5.40
CA GLY A 427 -24.25 0.20 -4.32
C GLY A 427 -24.20 -1.26 -4.74
N ARG A 428 -23.49 -1.60 -5.84
CA ARG A 428 -23.39 -2.99 -6.33
C ARG A 428 -22.13 -3.73 -5.85
N GLY A 429 -21.24 -3.05 -5.14
CA GLY A 429 -20.04 -3.63 -4.53
C GLY A 429 -18.81 -3.66 -5.44
N TRP A 430 -18.84 -3.01 -6.60
CA TRP A 430 -17.73 -2.90 -7.55
C TRP A 430 -17.08 -1.52 -7.58
N PHE A 431 -17.62 -0.55 -6.84
CA PHE A 431 -17.07 0.81 -6.80
C PHE A 431 -15.78 0.90 -6.00
N LEU A 432 -15.70 0.22 -4.85
CA LEU A 432 -14.56 0.30 -3.93
C LEU A 432 -13.62 -0.91 -4.09
N PHE A 433 -12.38 -0.76 -3.63
CA PHE A 433 -11.29 -1.72 -3.49
C PHE A 433 -10.70 -2.30 -4.79
N HIS A 434 -11.28 -2.04 -5.97
CA HIS A 434 -10.80 -2.61 -7.24
C HIS A 434 -9.76 -1.74 -7.98
N HIS A 435 -9.20 -0.71 -7.35
CA HIS A 435 -8.27 0.22 -7.98
C HIS A 435 -6.81 -0.28 -8.02
N HIS A 436 -6.49 -1.33 -7.27
CA HIS A 436 -5.15 -1.95 -7.23
C HIS A 436 -5.14 -3.42 -7.70
N HIS A 437 -6.32 -4.01 -7.85
CA HIS A 437 -6.52 -5.37 -8.33
C HIS A 437 -7.86 -5.50 -9.02
N TRP A 438 -8.09 -6.63 -9.68
CA TRP A 438 -9.39 -7.02 -10.18
C TRP A 438 -9.79 -8.36 -9.59
N HIS A 439 -11.09 -8.57 -9.48
CA HIS A 439 -11.69 -9.72 -8.82
C HIS A 439 -12.31 -10.66 -9.86
N ILE A 440 -12.12 -11.97 -9.72
CA ILE A 440 -12.89 -12.97 -10.47
C ILE A 440 -13.65 -13.89 -9.56
N SER A 441 -14.85 -14.23 -9.99
CA SER A 441 -15.63 -15.30 -9.40
C SER A 441 -16.06 -16.33 -10.43
N LEU A 442 -15.97 -17.60 -10.05
CA LEU A 442 -16.46 -18.72 -10.83
C LEU A 442 -17.81 -19.22 -10.30
N THR A 443 -18.69 -19.60 -11.21
CA THR A 443 -19.85 -20.43 -10.87
C THR A 443 -19.41 -21.90 -10.75
N THR A 444 -20.25 -22.68 -10.08
CA THR A 444 -20.05 -24.11 -9.95
C THR A 444 -20.01 -24.82 -11.31
N ARG A 445 -19.29 -25.95 -11.38
CA ARG A 445 -19.21 -26.76 -12.60
C ARG A 445 -20.57 -27.24 -13.09
N ARG A 446 -21.51 -27.50 -12.17
CA ARG A 446 -22.88 -27.89 -12.49
C ARG A 446 -23.58 -26.76 -13.25
N ASN A 447 -23.53 -25.54 -12.73
CA ASN A 447 -24.14 -24.37 -13.34
C ASN A 447 -23.48 -24.00 -14.68
N ALA A 448 -22.19 -24.28 -14.82
CA ALA A 448 -21.45 -24.11 -16.07
C ALA A 448 -21.70 -25.22 -17.11
N GLY A 449 -22.47 -26.26 -16.77
CA GLY A 449 -22.72 -27.40 -17.67
C GLY A 449 -21.52 -28.33 -17.88
N LEU A 450 -20.53 -28.30 -16.98
CA LEU A 450 -19.28 -29.07 -17.07
C LEU A 450 -19.31 -30.39 -16.28
N ASN A 451 -20.38 -30.67 -15.54
CA ASN A 451 -20.55 -31.95 -14.83
C ASN A 451 -21.23 -32.97 -15.74
N SER A 452 -20.46 -33.96 -16.18
CA SER A 452 -20.93 -35.07 -17.03
C SER A 452 -21.53 -36.25 -16.24
N SER A 453 -21.39 -36.27 -14.91
CA SER A 453 -21.92 -37.33 -14.03
C SER A 453 -22.96 -36.80 -13.05
N ALA A 454 -24.21 -37.22 -13.25
CA ALA A 454 -25.29 -36.99 -12.30
C ALA A 454 -25.01 -37.81 -11.03
N GLY A 455 -24.51 -37.20 -9.96
CA GLY A 455 -24.40 -37.89 -8.67
C GLY A 455 -23.46 -37.30 -7.62
N ALA A 456 -22.50 -36.45 -7.99
CA ALA A 456 -21.68 -35.77 -6.99
C ALA A 456 -22.36 -34.46 -6.56
N GLY A 457 -22.78 -34.40 -5.30
CA GLY A 457 -23.11 -33.12 -4.64
C GLY A 457 -21.87 -32.23 -4.63
N GLU A 458 -22.07 -30.92 -4.69
CA GLU A 458 -20.98 -29.97 -4.46
C GLU A 458 -20.56 -30.10 -3.00
N ALA A 459 -19.29 -30.42 -2.76
CA ALA A 459 -18.77 -30.46 -1.40
C ALA A 459 -18.53 -29.03 -0.96
N CYS A 460 -19.39 -28.50 -0.07
CA CYS A 460 -19.02 -27.30 0.68
C CYS A 460 -17.84 -27.67 1.58
N LEU A 461 -16.77 -26.86 1.51
CA LEU A 461 -15.51 -27.16 2.20
C LEU A 461 -15.42 -26.46 3.55
N ARG A 462 -16.28 -25.48 3.81
CA ARG A 462 -16.45 -24.89 5.15
C ARG A 462 -17.17 -25.85 6.09
N ALA A 463 -16.85 -25.76 7.37
CA ALA A 463 -17.47 -26.57 8.42
C ALA A 463 -18.97 -26.27 8.63
N ASP A 464 -19.45 -25.10 8.20
CA ASP A 464 -20.80 -24.60 8.46
C ASP A 464 -21.80 -24.78 7.31
N CYS A 465 -21.35 -25.18 6.11
CA CYS A 465 -22.18 -25.64 4.98
C CYS A 465 -23.43 -24.82 4.61
N GLY A 466 -23.56 -23.56 5.06
CA GLY A 466 -24.56 -22.65 4.52
C GLY A 466 -24.23 -22.34 3.07
N GLU A 467 -25.22 -22.35 2.17
CA GLU A 467 -25.06 -21.57 0.94
C GLU A 467 -24.72 -20.15 1.39
N ALA A 468 -23.60 -19.59 0.93
CA ALA A 468 -23.37 -18.17 1.15
C ALA A 468 -24.58 -17.45 0.55
N GLU A 469 -25.46 -16.94 1.39
CA GLU A 469 -26.55 -16.07 0.98
C GLU A 469 -25.89 -14.80 0.49
N TRP A 470 -25.53 -14.79 -0.80
CA TRP A 470 -25.26 -13.55 -1.49
C TRP A 470 -26.47 -12.64 -1.24
N PRO A 471 -26.28 -11.34 -0.95
CA PRO A 471 -27.36 -10.37 -0.96
C PRO A 471 -27.86 -10.16 -2.41
N MET A 472 -28.37 -11.22 -3.04
CA MET A 472 -29.11 -11.23 -4.30
C MET A 472 -30.56 -10.77 -4.09
N GLY A 473 -30.84 -10.12 -2.95
CA GLY A 473 -32.18 -9.80 -2.45
C GLY A 473 -32.86 -8.57 -3.07
N THR A 474 -32.26 -7.91 -4.06
CA THR A 474 -33.01 -6.98 -4.91
C THR A 474 -32.89 -7.35 -6.39
N PRO A 475 -34.00 -7.46 -7.13
CA PRO A 475 -34.00 -7.84 -8.54
C PRO A 475 -33.55 -6.66 -9.40
N TYR A 476 -32.32 -6.18 -9.23
CA TYR A 476 -31.63 -5.44 -10.28
C TYR A 476 -30.97 -6.46 -11.19
N ALA A 477 -31.81 -7.03 -12.08
CA ALA A 477 -31.30 -7.67 -13.28
C ALA A 477 -30.25 -6.74 -13.90
N LEU A 478 -29.11 -7.33 -14.26
CA LEU A 478 -28.03 -6.76 -15.08
C LEU A 478 -28.58 -6.15 -16.39
N ARG A 479 -29.33 -5.05 -16.30
CA ARG A 479 -29.65 -4.18 -17.42
C ARG A 479 -28.41 -3.32 -17.61
N ARG A 480 -27.48 -3.80 -18.44
CA ARG A 480 -26.56 -2.90 -19.15
C ARG A 480 -27.42 -1.81 -19.79
N LEU A 481 -27.17 -0.56 -19.42
CA LEU A 481 -27.73 0.59 -20.11
C LEU A 481 -27.28 0.52 -21.58
N PRO A 482 -28.18 0.48 -22.56
CA PRO A 482 -27.80 0.68 -23.95
C PRO A 482 -27.60 2.18 -24.16
N GLY A 483 -26.36 2.65 -24.31
CA GLY A 483 -26.12 4.00 -24.81
C GLY A 483 -24.81 4.66 -24.39
N LEU A 484 -23.69 4.24 -24.98
CA LEU A 484 -22.49 5.08 -25.10
C LEU A 484 -21.83 4.98 -26.49
N LEU A 485 -22.59 4.56 -27.50
CA LEU A 485 -22.23 4.67 -28.91
C LEU A 485 -23.19 5.66 -29.56
N GLU A 486 -22.93 6.97 -29.35
CA GLU A 486 -23.28 8.08 -30.26
C GLU A 486 -22.93 9.43 -29.60
N ARG A 487 -21.68 9.88 -29.74
CA ARG A 487 -21.32 11.30 -29.69
C ARG A 487 -20.37 11.66 -30.84
N ARG A 488 -20.93 11.71 -32.04
CA ARG A 488 -20.58 12.73 -33.03
C ARG A 488 -21.85 13.52 -33.31
N LEU A 489 -21.75 14.85 -33.13
CA LEU A 489 -22.66 15.94 -33.51
C LEU A 489 -23.29 16.71 -32.32
N GLY A 490 -22.67 17.86 -31.99
CA GLY A 490 -23.33 19.17 -31.93
C GLY A 490 -24.37 19.48 -30.84
N LEU A 491 -23.96 20.40 -29.93
CA LEU A 491 -24.76 21.48 -29.30
C LEU A 491 -26.01 21.13 -28.48
N ALA A 492 -25.89 21.27 -27.15
CA ALA A 492 -26.58 22.27 -26.31
C ALA A 492 -26.69 21.77 -24.85
N THR A 493 -26.15 22.53 -23.90
CA THR A 493 -26.40 22.40 -22.45
C THR A 493 -27.87 22.61 -22.11
N PRO A 494 -28.38 21.94 -21.05
CA PRO A 494 -28.85 22.74 -19.91
C PRO A 494 -28.58 22.15 -18.51
N ALA A 495 -28.26 23.10 -17.62
CA ALA A 495 -28.65 23.30 -16.22
C ALA A 495 -28.71 22.11 -15.22
N HIS A 496 -27.84 22.23 -14.22
CA HIS A 496 -27.81 21.56 -12.93
C HIS A 496 -29.17 21.44 -12.22
N ALA A 497 -29.48 20.25 -11.74
CA ALA A 497 -30.33 20.03 -10.57
C ALA A 497 -29.47 19.35 -9.49
N ALA A 498 -29.37 19.98 -8.33
CA ALA A 498 -28.63 19.46 -7.18
C ALA A 498 -29.33 18.23 -6.61
N ILE A 499 -28.58 17.13 -6.46
CA ILE A 499 -28.98 15.97 -5.65
C ILE A 499 -28.35 16.18 -4.27
N THR A 500 -29.16 16.56 -3.30
CA THR A 500 -28.78 16.51 -1.88
C THR A 500 -29.21 15.15 -1.34
N SER A 501 -28.29 14.19 -1.23
CA SER A 501 -28.49 13.00 -0.41
C SER A 501 -27.91 13.26 0.97
N THR A 502 -28.78 13.51 1.95
CA THR A 502 -28.41 13.45 3.36
C THR A 502 -28.31 11.98 3.79
N TRP A 503 -27.14 11.58 4.27
CA TRP A 503 -26.88 10.27 4.86
C TRP A 503 -27.69 10.08 6.15
N THR A 504 -28.16 8.86 6.41
CA THR A 504 -28.80 8.53 7.69
C THR A 504 -27.74 8.31 8.77
N LEU A 505 -28.10 8.52 10.04
CA LEU A 505 -27.18 8.29 11.17
C LEU A 505 -26.67 6.84 11.22
N GLU A 506 -27.48 5.85 10.81
CA GLU A 506 -27.05 4.45 10.71
C GLU A 506 -25.97 4.22 9.63
N GLN A 507 -25.97 5.00 8.54
CA GLN A 507 -24.94 4.89 7.51
C GLN A 507 -23.64 5.58 7.94
N LEU A 508 -23.73 6.63 8.76
CA LEU A 508 -22.59 7.27 9.42
C LEU A 508 -21.98 6.36 10.50
N ASP A 509 -22.80 5.65 11.28
CA ASP A 509 -22.32 4.70 12.29
C ASP A 509 -21.64 3.47 11.63
N LEU A 510 -22.15 2.98 10.49
CA LEU A 510 -21.50 1.89 9.75
C LEU A 510 -20.16 2.32 9.13
N LEU A 511 -20.05 3.57 8.67
CA LEU A 511 -18.79 4.16 8.20
C LEU A 511 -17.80 4.35 9.36
N GLN A 512 -18.27 4.77 10.53
CA GLN A 512 -17.43 4.90 11.73
C GLN A 512 -17.00 3.54 12.29
N ASP A 513 -17.80 2.48 12.14
CA ASP A 513 -17.40 1.12 12.52
C ASP A 513 -16.39 0.51 11.54
N ILE A 514 -16.43 0.88 10.25
CA ILE A 514 -15.40 0.52 9.27
C ILE A 514 -14.10 1.32 9.58
N GLU A 515 -14.18 2.63 9.82
CA GLU A 515 -13.03 3.46 10.22
C GLU A 515 -12.42 2.99 11.57
N ARG A 516 -13.21 2.40 12.48
CA ARG A 516 -12.76 1.88 13.78
C ARG A 516 -12.13 0.50 13.69
N LEU A 517 -12.47 -0.29 12.67
CA LEU A 517 -11.79 -1.55 12.37
C LEU A 517 -10.45 -1.29 11.67
N ASP A 518 -10.42 -0.34 10.73
CA ASP A 518 -9.19 -0.01 9.98
C ASP A 518 -8.21 0.85 10.80
N GLY A 519 -8.69 1.67 11.74
CA GLY A 519 -7.83 2.39 12.69
C GLY A 519 -7.14 1.49 13.73
N ALA A 520 -7.54 0.22 13.84
CA ALA A 520 -6.82 -0.80 14.62
C ALA A 520 -5.81 -1.59 13.76
N ASP A 521 -5.97 -1.58 12.43
CA ASP A 521 -5.11 -2.31 11.49
C ASP A 521 -3.84 -1.53 11.09
N GLY A 522 -3.73 -0.26 11.48
CA GLY A 522 -2.45 0.46 11.56
C GLY A 522 -1.67 0.26 12.87
N ALA A 523 -2.22 -0.52 13.81
CA ALA A 523 -1.67 -0.72 15.16
C ALA A 523 -1.59 -2.21 15.56
N ALA A 524 -1.43 -3.10 14.58
CA ALA A 524 -1.22 -4.53 14.79
C ALA A 524 -0.01 -5.03 13.99
N GLU A 525 1.13 -4.35 14.16
CA GLU A 525 2.47 -4.93 13.95
C GLU A 525 3.29 -4.72 15.23
N ASP A 526 3.09 -5.62 16.19
CA ASP A 526 4.14 -6.26 17.01
C ASP A 526 3.68 -7.64 17.52
#